data_AF-A0A432KK85-F1
#
_entry.id   AF-A0A432KK85-F1
#
_cell.length_a   1.000
_cell.length_b   1.000
_cell.length_c   1.000
_cell.angle_alpha   90.00
_cell.angle_beta   90.00
_cell.angle_gamma   90.00
#
_symmetry.space_group_name_H-M   'P 1'
#
loop_
_entity.id
_entity.type
_entity.pdbx_description
1 polymer ?
#
loop_
_entity_poly.entity_id
_entity_poly.type
_entity_poly.pdbx_seq_one_letter_code
_entity_poly.pdbx_strand_id
1 'polypeptide(L)'
;MGKEQKCYMCSKVATSREHVPPLCLFPENKDTKGIDFRKNLITVPSCDLHNSKKSTDDEFLMLSLSGLIKSNPIGTFHQLTKGNRALRRKNKDFIEKEILRNHRYGKIPSTNGKFRIVSIGNPNIERLLKCLKHIAYGLFRHEFDRKFVGEIRVIVEFIEYNDENRQTLKKFLKRRFELEEILNLGVKGANPEVFFYEFHKPDNYGLIGLRTVFYGAAEAYFSFIDENSKEPFNLGMKLIEGGTHTIIQLGEEEFEFNKICDNKK
;
A
#
# COMPACT_ATOMS: atom_id res chain seq x y z
N MET A 1 36.92 8.69 8.15
CA MET A 1 35.75 9.57 7.92
C MET A 1 34.66 8.73 7.26
N GLY A 2 33.52 8.54 7.93
CA GLY A 2 32.41 7.75 7.36
C GLY A 2 31.83 8.47 6.14
N LYS A 3 31.53 7.73 5.08
CA LYS A 3 30.92 8.26 3.85
C LYS A 3 29.55 8.85 4.19
N GLU A 4 29.32 10.13 3.87
CA GLU A 4 28.01 10.77 4.06
C GLU A 4 26.94 10.00 3.29
N GLN A 5 25.90 9.56 4.00
CA GLN A 5 24.76 8.88 3.39
C GLN A 5 23.78 9.90 2.83
N LYS A 6 23.16 9.58 1.69
CA LYS A 6 22.08 10.38 1.09
C LYS A 6 20.72 9.86 1.54
N CYS A 7 19.74 10.75 1.57
CA CYS A 7 18.35 10.38 1.83
C CYS A 7 17.85 9.31 0.83
N TYR A 8 17.08 8.34 1.32
CA TYR A 8 16.52 7.25 0.51
C TYR A 8 15.65 7.73 -0.66
N MET A 9 15.06 8.93 -0.54
CA MET A 9 14.10 9.46 -1.50
C MET A 9 14.62 10.65 -2.32
N CYS A 10 15.62 11.39 -1.83
CA CYS A 10 16.15 12.57 -2.52
C CYS A 10 17.67 12.70 -2.42
N SER A 11 18.24 13.70 -3.09
CA SER A 11 19.70 13.86 -3.16
C SER A 11 20.31 14.58 -1.95
N LYS A 12 19.51 15.01 -0.96
CA LYS A 12 20.01 15.67 0.25
C LYS A 12 20.77 14.70 1.16
N VAL A 13 21.70 15.23 1.95
CA VAL A 13 22.40 14.48 3.00
C VAL A 13 21.38 13.97 4.03
N ALA A 14 21.57 12.73 4.47
CA ALA A 14 20.76 12.14 5.52
C ALA A 14 21.15 12.71 6.88
N THR A 15 20.17 13.18 7.63
CA THR A 15 20.31 13.73 8.98
C THR A 15 19.84 12.74 10.05
N SER A 16 19.10 11.70 9.65
CA SER A 16 18.50 10.71 10.54
C SER A 16 18.25 9.39 9.81
N ARG A 17 17.57 8.44 10.49
CA ARG A 17 17.05 7.21 9.90
C ARG A 17 15.53 7.21 9.97
N GLU A 18 14.89 6.87 8.86
CA GLU A 18 13.45 6.69 8.75
C GLU A 18 13.09 5.22 8.92
N HIS A 19 11.98 4.92 9.60
CA HIS A 19 11.41 3.58 9.63
C HIS A 19 10.58 3.33 8.36
N VAL A 20 10.78 2.19 7.71
CA VAL A 20 10.05 1.85 6.49
C VAL A 20 9.44 0.46 6.63
N PRO A 21 8.12 0.33 6.90
CA PRO A 21 7.13 1.39 7.01
C PRO A 21 7.26 2.27 8.27
N PRO A 22 6.55 3.41 8.34
CA PRO A 22 6.59 4.32 9.48
C PRO A 22 6.33 3.62 10.82
N LEU A 23 7.09 3.98 11.84
CA LEU A 23 7.05 3.35 13.16
C LEU A 23 5.65 3.34 13.80
N CYS A 24 4.81 4.33 13.50
CA CYS A 24 3.46 4.41 14.04
C CYS A 24 2.51 3.32 13.54
N LEU A 25 2.85 2.61 12.45
CA LEU A 25 2.11 1.43 11.99
C LEU A 25 2.36 0.20 12.87
N PHE A 26 3.41 0.22 13.68
CA PHE A 26 3.72 -0.87 14.59
C PHE A 26 3.18 -0.53 15.99
N PRO A 27 2.25 -1.34 16.53
CA PRO A 27 1.72 -1.17 17.88
C PRO A 27 2.80 -1.04 18.96
N GLU A 28 2.54 -0.26 20.00
CA GLU A 28 3.45 -0.10 21.15
C GLU A 28 3.22 -1.20 22.18
N ASN A 29 4.24 -1.58 22.96
CA ASN A 29 4.12 -2.61 24.01
C ASN A 29 2.99 -2.35 25.01
N LYS A 30 2.74 -1.08 25.33
CA LYS A 30 1.64 -0.66 26.21
C LYS A 30 0.25 -0.93 25.63
N ASP A 31 0.17 -1.02 24.31
CA ASP A 31 -1.05 -1.38 23.62
C ASP A 31 -1.11 -2.92 23.58
N THR A 32 -0.06 -3.62 23.22
CA THR A 32 -0.12 -5.04 22.82
C THR A 32 -0.07 -6.07 23.95
N LYS A 33 -0.34 -5.68 25.19
CA LYS A 33 -0.20 -6.54 26.39
C LYS A 33 1.19 -7.20 26.47
N GLY A 34 2.24 -6.50 26.01
CA GLY A 34 3.62 -6.96 26.08
C GLY A 34 4.18 -7.65 24.83
N ILE A 35 3.40 -7.82 23.76
CA ILE A 35 3.93 -8.36 22.49
C ILE A 35 4.70 -7.27 21.74
N ASP A 36 5.99 -7.50 21.47
CA ASP A 36 6.82 -6.54 20.74
C ASP A 36 6.69 -6.68 19.23
N PHE A 37 5.92 -5.76 18.62
CA PHE A 37 5.79 -5.61 17.16
C PHE A 37 6.81 -4.63 16.57
N ARG A 38 7.71 -4.07 17.37
CA ARG A 38 8.74 -3.10 16.94
C ARG A 38 10.15 -3.71 16.90
N LYS A 39 10.24 -5.03 16.87
CA LYS A 39 11.49 -5.77 16.66
C LYS A 39 11.93 -5.72 15.19
N ASN A 40 13.25 -5.58 14.98
CA ASN A 40 13.93 -5.69 13.68
C ASN A 40 13.26 -4.90 12.55
N LEU A 41 12.79 -3.69 12.86
CA LEU A 41 12.16 -2.83 11.88
C LEU A 41 13.20 -2.30 10.87
N ILE A 42 12.79 -2.25 9.61
CA ILE A 42 13.62 -1.73 8.53
C ILE A 42 13.79 -0.22 8.72
N THR A 43 15.03 0.24 8.59
CA THR A 43 15.33 1.67 8.60
C THR A 43 16.27 2.04 7.45
N VAL A 44 16.09 3.24 6.92
CA VAL A 44 16.89 3.78 5.80
C VAL A 44 17.37 5.20 6.12
N PRO A 45 18.50 5.66 5.56
CA PRO A 45 18.97 7.02 5.74
C PRO A 45 17.95 8.03 5.19
N SER A 46 17.66 9.10 5.93
CA SER A 46 16.63 10.09 5.57
C SER A 46 17.03 11.51 5.95
N CYS A 47 16.52 12.49 5.21
CA CYS A 47 16.58 13.90 5.60
C CYS A 47 15.29 14.29 6.35
N ASP A 48 15.31 15.42 7.05
CA ASP A 48 14.17 15.87 7.88
C ASP A 48 12.83 15.96 7.13
N LEU A 49 12.88 16.30 5.83
CA LEU A 49 11.69 16.39 4.99
C LEU A 49 10.98 15.03 4.80
N HIS A 50 11.76 13.96 4.64
CA HIS A 50 11.24 12.61 4.40
C HIS A 50 11.22 11.76 5.68
N ASN A 51 11.39 12.38 6.85
CA ASN A 51 11.27 11.76 8.16
C ASN A 51 10.41 12.62 9.10
N SER A 52 11.01 13.53 9.86
CA SER A 52 10.31 14.22 10.95
C SER A 52 9.15 15.11 10.47
N LYS A 53 9.25 15.69 9.26
CA LYS A 53 8.22 16.57 8.69
C LYS A 53 7.02 15.83 8.08
N LYS A 54 7.03 14.50 7.99
CA LYS A 54 5.91 13.69 7.45
C LYS A 54 5.07 12.99 8.53
N SER A 55 5.28 13.30 9.80
CA SER A 55 4.57 12.64 10.92
C SER A 55 3.03 12.72 10.83
N THR A 56 2.49 13.80 10.26
CA THR A 56 1.05 13.95 10.00
C THR A 56 0.54 13.00 8.92
N ASP A 57 1.34 12.76 7.88
CA ASP A 57 1.05 11.80 6.81
C ASP A 57 1.18 10.35 7.33
N ASP A 58 2.14 10.08 8.20
CA ASP A 58 2.29 8.77 8.84
C ASP A 58 1.09 8.43 9.74
N GLU A 59 0.60 9.40 10.52
CA GLU A 59 -0.59 9.22 11.35
C GLU A 59 -1.86 9.06 10.50
N PHE A 60 -1.99 9.83 9.42
CA PHE A 60 -3.06 9.66 8.42
C PHE A 60 -3.04 8.23 7.83
N LEU A 61 -1.87 7.74 7.43
CA LEU A 61 -1.71 6.40 6.87
C LEU A 61 -2.10 5.34 7.90
N MET A 62 -1.62 5.48 9.15
CA MET A 62 -1.96 4.57 10.24
C MET A 62 -3.48 4.46 10.42
N LEU A 63 -4.18 5.58 10.54
CA LEU A 63 -5.63 5.61 10.71
C LEU A 63 -6.37 5.01 9.51
N SER A 64 -5.86 5.24 8.31
CA SER A 64 -6.45 4.71 7.07
C SER A 64 -6.31 3.19 6.98
N LEU A 65 -5.15 2.64 7.34
CA LEU A 65 -4.87 1.21 7.23
C LEU A 65 -5.46 0.40 8.40
N SER A 66 -5.31 0.84 9.66
CA SER A 66 -5.84 0.11 10.81
C SER A 66 -7.37 0.15 10.89
N GLY A 67 -8.00 1.15 10.26
CA GLY A 67 -9.45 1.31 10.18
C GLY A 67 -10.16 0.38 9.19
N LEU A 68 -9.42 -0.40 8.39
CA LEU A 68 -10.04 -1.31 7.41
C LEU A 68 -10.81 -2.44 8.12
N ILE A 69 -12.06 -2.66 7.70
CA ILE A 69 -12.96 -3.67 8.29
C ILE A 69 -12.38 -5.08 8.21
N LYS A 70 -11.63 -5.39 7.14
CA LYS A 70 -11.03 -6.70 6.90
C LYS A 70 -9.69 -6.91 7.63
N SER A 71 -9.19 -5.90 8.35
CA SER A 71 -7.93 -6.02 9.09
C SER A 71 -7.95 -7.21 10.05
N ASN A 72 -6.80 -7.84 10.21
CA ASN A 72 -6.60 -8.86 11.23
C ASN A 72 -6.78 -8.29 12.67
N PRO A 73 -6.77 -9.14 13.70
CA PRO A 73 -6.95 -8.68 15.08
C PRO A 73 -5.94 -7.63 15.53
N ILE A 74 -4.70 -7.65 15.02
CA ILE A 74 -3.67 -6.67 15.35
C ILE A 74 -4.01 -5.28 14.80
N GLY A 75 -4.44 -5.18 13.54
CA GLY A 75 -4.90 -3.91 12.96
C GLY A 75 -6.13 -3.36 13.69
N THR A 76 -7.10 -4.23 13.99
CA THR A 76 -8.28 -3.85 14.78
C THR A 76 -7.89 -3.32 16.16
N PHE A 77 -6.97 -4.02 16.83
CA PHE A 77 -6.47 -3.64 18.14
C PHE A 77 -5.71 -2.29 18.10
N HIS A 78 -4.88 -2.09 17.08
CA HIS A 78 -4.15 -0.83 16.86
C HIS A 78 -5.08 0.34 16.65
N GLN A 79 -6.16 0.15 15.89
CA GLN A 79 -7.22 1.13 15.71
C GLN A 79 -7.93 1.46 17.04
N LEU A 80 -8.32 0.44 17.80
CA LEU A 80 -9.06 0.62 19.05
C LEU A 80 -8.24 1.31 20.15
N THR A 81 -6.91 1.18 20.09
CA THR A 81 -5.99 1.78 21.04
C THR A 81 -5.39 3.08 20.50
N LYS A 82 -4.25 3.00 19.80
CA LYS A 82 -3.51 4.16 19.32
C LYS A 82 -4.33 4.99 18.33
N GLY A 83 -5.04 4.36 17.41
CA GLY A 83 -5.90 5.05 16.43
C GLY A 83 -6.97 5.91 17.12
N ASN A 84 -7.73 5.34 18.05
CA ASN A 84 -8.74 6.07 18.82
C ASN A 84 -8.13 7.17 19.70
N ARG A 85 -6.97 6.93 20.34
CA ARG A 85 -6.27 7.98 21.09
C ARG A 85 -5.84 9.13 20.20
N ALA A 86 -5.36 8.85 18.99
CA ALA A 86 -5.01 9.87 18.01
C ALA A 86 -6.25 10.67 17.59
N LEU A 87 -7.33 9.99 17.20
CA LEU A 87 -8.60 10.63 16.80
C LEU A 87 -9.21 11.50 17.90
N ARG A 88 -9.17 11.09 19.17
CA ARG A 88 -9.69 11.87 20.31
C ARG A 88 -8.98 13.22 20.50
N ARG A 89 -7.75 13.38 19.98
CA ARG A 89 -6.99 14.63 20.04
C ARG A 89 -7.21 15.52 18.82
N LYS A 90 -7.95 15.05 17.82
CA LYS A 90 -8.26 15.80 16.60
C LYS A 90 -9.59 16.52 16.71
N ASN A 91 -9.81 17.46 15.79
CA ASN A 91 -11.11 18.10 15.63
C ASN A 91 -12.17 17.08 15.21
N LYS A 92 -13.43 17.35 15.54
CA LYS A 92 -14.57 16.43 15.33
C LYS A 92 -14.78 16.05 13.86
N ASP A 93 -14.37 16.91 12.94
CA ASP A 93 -14.49 16.79 11.49
C ASP A 93 -13.24 16.18 10.83
N PHE A 94 -12.22 15.77 11.60
CA PHE A 94 -10.97 15.24 11.06
C PHE A 94 -11.19 14.02 10.16
N ILE A 95 -12.07 13.09 10.56
CA ILE A 95 -12.38 11.90 9.74
C ILE A 95 -12.92 12.33 8.38
N GLU A 96 -13.87 13.26 8.35
CA GLU A 96 -14.52 13.73 7.13
C GLU A 96 -13.56 14.50 6.21
N LYS A 97 -12.73 15.36 6.80
CA LYS A 97 -11.82 16.23 6.03
C LYS A 97 -10.57 15.50 5.54
N GLU A 98 -9.99 14.66 6.39
CA GLU A 98 -8.65 14.12 6.17
C GLU A 98 -8.67 12.67 5.69
N ILE A 99 -9.59 11.83 6.19
CA ILE A 99 -9.57 10.37 5.98
C ILE A 99 -10.61 9.93 4.94
N LEU A 100 -11.89 10.17 5.20
CA LEU A 100 -13.05 9.70 4.42
C LEU A 100 -13.97 10.87 4.08
N ARG A 101 -13.86 11.44 2.88
CA ARG A 101 -14.80 12.46 2.39
C ARG A 101 -16.20 11.86 2.22
N ASN A 102 -17.24 12.68 2.34
CA ASN A 102 -18.65 12.23 2.32
C ASN A 102 -18.91 11.14 3.38
N HIS A 103 -18.30 11.32 4.56
CA HIS A 103 -18.37 10.38 5.66
C HIS A 103 -19.81 10.15 6.09
N ARG A 104 -20.19 8.87 6.20
CA ARG A 104 -21.46 8.45 6.78
C ARG A 104 -21.27 7.18 7.60
N TYR A 105 -22.20 6.95 8.52
CA TYR A 105 -22.28 5.69 9.23
C TYR A 105 -23.09 4.67 8.43
N GLY A 106 -22.55 3.47 8.29
CA GLY A 106 -23.25 2.30 7.75
C GLY A 106 -23.39 1.20 8.81
N LYS A 107 -24.23 0.21 8.53
CA LYS A 107 -24.36 -1.00 9.33
C LYS A 107 -23.97 -2.21 8.47
N ILE A 108 -23.03 -3.01 8.94
CA ILE A 108 -22.69 -4.29 8.32
C ILE A 108 -23.12 -5.46 9.23
N PRO A 109 -23.65 -6.56 8.67
CA PRO A 109 -23.92 -7.77 9.44
C PRO A 109 -22.63 -8.32 10.05
N SER A 110 -22.71 -8.75 11.30
CA SER A 110 -21.68 -9.49 12.00
C SER A 110 -22.05 -10.97 12.00
N THR A 111 -21.04 -11.84 12.13
CA THR A 111 -21.19 -13.32 12.13
C THR A 111 -22.14 -13.88 13.20
N ASN A 112 -22.47 -13.08 14.21
CA ASN A 112 -23.37 -13.43 15.32
C ASN A 112 -24.78 -12.82 15.18
N GLY A 113 -25.18 -12.41 13.97
CA GLY A 113 -26.49 -11.80 13.71
C GLY A 113 -26.65 -10.37 14.24
N LYS A 114 -25.62 -9.80 14.88
CA LYS A 114 -25.58 -8.39 15.30
C LYS A 114 -25.11 -7.49 14.14
N PHE A 115 -25.31 -6.19 14.26
CA PHE A 115 -24.75 -5.22 13.31
C PHE A 115 -23.50 -4.53 13.89
N ARG A 116 -22.52 -4.24 13.05
CA ARG A 116 -21.40 -3.34 13.36
C ARG A 116 -21.63 -2.00 12.67
N ILE A 117 -21.47 -0.91 13.41
CA ILE A 117 -21.44 0.43 12.84
C ILE A 117 -20.07 0.65 12.20
N VAL A 118 -20.06 1.07 10.94
CA VAL A 118 -18.84 1.33 10.18
C VAL A 118 -18.85 2.73 9.61
N SER A 119 -17.66 3.30 9.43
CA SER A 119 -17.47 4.55 8.69
C SER A 119 -17.34 4.24 7.21
N ILE A 120 -18.16 4.88 6.39
CA ILE A 120 -18.16 4.74 4.93
C ILE A 120 -17.90 6.13 4.34
N GLY A 121 -17.03 6.21 3.34
CA GLY A 121 -16.75 7.44 2.60
C GLY A 121 -15.67 7.22 1.55
N ASN A 122 -15.30 8.31 0.89
CA ASN A 122 -14.30 8.32 -0.16
C ASN A 122 -12.92 8.60 0.45
N PRO A 123 -11.96 7.66 0.41
CA PRO A 123 -10.65 7.89 0.97
C PRO A 123 -9.91 9.02 0.25
N ASN A 124 -9.00 9.72 0.94
CA ASN A 124 -8.05 10.61 0.30
C ASN A 124 -6.99 9.79 -0.47
N ILE A 125 -7.36 9.31 -1.66
CA ILE A 125 -6.56 8.40 -2.48
C ILE A 125 -5.20 9.00 -2.80
N GLU A 126 -5.15 10.27 -3.22
CA GLU A 126 -3.89 10.93 -3.59
C GLU A 126 -2.87 10.91 -2.43
N ARG A 127 -3.31 11.30 -1.24
CA ARG A 127 -2.46 11.30 -0.04
C ARG A 127 -2.04 9.88 0.36
N LEU A 128 -2.96 8.92 0.26
CA LEU A 128 -2.68 7.51 0.52
C LEU A 128 -1.61 6.96 -0.44
N LEU A 129 -1.74 7.21 -1.74
CA LEU A 129 -0.77 6.80 -2.74
C LEU A 129 0.60 7.44 -2.50
N LYS A 130 0.64 8.72 -2.11
CA LYS A 130 1.90 9.40 -1.75
C LYS A 130 2.60 8.70 -0.57
N CYS A 131 1.87 8.39 0.51
CA CYS A 131 2.42 7.69 1.67
C CYS A 131 2.94 6.29 1.31
N LEU A 132 2.16 5.53 0.53
CA LEU A 132 2.55 4.22 0.05
C LEU A 132 3.78 4.27 -0.86
N LYS A 133 3.91 5.28 -1.74
CA LYS A 133 5.11 5.49 -2.54
C LYS A 133 6.34 5.80 -1.69
N HIS A 134 6.22 6.58 -0.62
CA HIS A 134 7.34 6.80 0.31
C HIS A 134 7.84 5.49 0.90
N ILE A 135 6.93 4.58 1.27
CA ILE A 135 7.30 3.25 1.75
C ILE A 135 8.00 2.46 0.64
N ALA A 136 7.45 2.44 -0.58
CA ALA A 136 8.04 1.75 -1.72
C ALA A 136 9.49 2.22 -1.99
N TYR A 137 9.75 3.54 -2.02
CA TYR A 137 11.11 4.08 -2.16
C TYR A 137 12.06 3.61 -1.05
N GLY A 138 11.58 3.59 0.18
CA GLY A 138 12.38 3.15 1.32
C GLY A 138 12.68 1.65 1.27
N LEU A 139 11.71 0.81 0.92
CA LEU A 139 11.90 -0.62 0.73
C LEU A 139 12.87 -0.90 -0.42
N PHE A 140 12.76 -0.17 -1.53
CA PHE A 140 13.70 -0.26 -2.64
C PHE A 140 15.12 0.07 -2.21
N ARG A 141 15.31 1.17 -1.44
CA ARG A 141 16.62 1.54 -0.90
C ARG A 141 17.18 0.46 0.02
N HIS A 142 16.35 -0.15 0.85
CA HIS A 142 16.76 -1.23 1.76
C HIS A 142 17.19 -2.49 0.98
N GLU A 143 16.41 -2.86 -0.03
CA GLU A 143 16.59 -4.10 -0.79
C GLU A 143 17.79 -4.04 -1.74
N PHE A 144 17.97 -2.92 -2.44
CA PHE A 144 18.94 -2.80 -3.54
C PHE A 144 20.14 -1.90 -3.23
N ASP A 145 20.21 -1.34 -2.01
CA ASP A 145 21.23 -0.37 -1.55
C ASP A 145 21.52 0.80 -2.51
N ARG A 146 20.54 1.13 -3.37
CA ARG A 146 20.60 2.26 -4.31
C ARG A 146 19.31 3.08 -4.24
N LYS A 147 19.38 4.34 -4.64
CA LYS A 147 18.19 5.18 -4.78
C LYS A 147 17.48 4.78 -6.08
N PHE A 148 16.16 4.67 -6.05
CA PHE A 148 15.39 4.50 -7.28
C PHE A 148 15.28 5.81 -8.06
N VAL A 149 15.42 5.74 -9.38
CA VAL A 149 15.22 6.86 -10.31
C VAL A 149 14.33 6.34 -11.44
N GLY A 150 13.17 6.97 -11.61
CA GLY A 150 12.14 6.51 -12.54
C GLY A 150 10.73 6.76 -12.02
N GLU A 151 9.76 6.01 -12.56
CA GLU A 151 8.35 6.11 -12.20
C GLU A 151 7.94 4.95 -11.28
N ILE A 152 7.17 5.25 -10.23
CA ILE A 152 6.46 4.23 -9.44
C ILE A 152 4.97 4.33 -9.73
N ARG A 153 4.41 3.27 -10.30
CA ARG A 153 2.96 3.06 -10.43
C ARG A 153 2.45 2.20 -9.28
N VAL A 154 1.22 2.44 -8.84
CA VAL A 154 0.63 1.77 -7.68
C VAL A 154 -0.85 1.47 -7.91
N ILE A 155 -1.27 0.26 -7.56
CA ILE A 155 -2.66 -0.17 -7.46
C ILE A 155 -2.90 -0.66 -6.04
N VAL A 156 -4.00 -0.22 -5.44
CA VAL A 156 -4.35 -0.52 -4.06
C VAL A 156 -5.58 -1.43 -4.06
N GLU A 157 -5.47 -2.62 -3.48
CA GLU A 157 -6.50 -3.66 -3.58
C GLU A 157 -7.77 -3.29 -2.80
N PHE A 158 -7.59 -2.73 -1.61
CA PHE A 158 -8.67 -2.43 -0.67
C PHE A 158 -9.47 -1.15 -1.02
N ILE A 159 -9.17 -0.51 -2.15
CA ILE A 159 -9.93 0.64 -2.67
C ILE A 159 -10.91 0.16 -3.74
N GLU A 160 -12.11 0.74 -3.71
CA GLU A 160 -13.09 0.61 -4.78
C GLU A 160 -12.85 1.72 -5.81
N TYR A 161 -12.42 1.34 -7.01
CA TYR A 161 -12.25 2.23 -8.15
C TYR A 161 -13.56 2.34 -8.94
N ASN A 162 -13.93 3.54 -9.37
CA ASN A 162 -15.09 3.73 -10.26
C ASN A 162 -14.84 3.20 -11.68
N ASP A 163 -13.58 3.02 -12.06
CA ASP A 163 -13.16 2.50 -13.36
C ASP A 163 -13.12 0.96 -13.32
N GLU A 164 -13.95 0.32 -14.14
CA GLU A 164 -14.05 -1.15 -14.19
C GLU A 164 -12.73 -1.81 -14.62
N ASN A 165 -11.98 -1.18 -15.52
CA ASN A 165 -10.67 -1.71 -15.92
C ASN A 165 -9.70 -1.75 -14.76
N ARG A 166 -9.65 -0.71 -13.90
CA ARG A 166 -8.86 -0.73 -12.66
C ARG A 166 -9.37 -1.78 -11.67
N GLN A 167 -10.68 -2.05 -11.64
CA GLN A 167 -11.25 -3.12 -10.82
C GLN A 167 -10.84 -4.51 -11.30
N THR A 168 -10.79 -4.74 -12.60
CA THR A 168 -10.23 -5.98 -13.16
C THR A 168 -8.72 -6.03 -12.91
N LEU A 169 -8.00 -4.92 -13.13
CA LEU A 169 -6.55 -4.85 -12.98
C LEU A 169 -6.10 -5.19 -11.56
N LYS A 170 -6.78 -4.72 -10.51
CA LYS A 170 -6.40 -5.05 -9.13
C LYS A 170 -6.51 -6.56 -8.84
N LYS A 171 -7.53 -7.23 -9.38
CA LYS A 171 -7.71 -8.69 -9.26
C LYS A 171 -6.64 -9.44 -10.06
N PHE A 172 -6.39 -8.99 -11.29
CA PHE A 172 -5.35 -9.55 -12.15
C PHE A 172 -3.97 -9.46 -11.50
N LEU A 173 -3.61 -8.30 -10.96
CA LEU A 173 -2.32 -8.12 -10.28
C LEU A 173 -2.18 -9.02 -9.06
N LYS A 174 -3.22 -9.14 -8.24
CA LYS A 174 -3.23 -10.08 -7.12
C LYS A 174 -2.93 -11.50 -7.56
N ARG A 175 -3.68 -11.98 -8.56
CA ARG A 175 -3.49 -13.33 -9.08
C ARG A 175 -2.11 -13.53 -9.71
N ARG A 176 -1.59 -12.51 -10.41
CA ARG A 176 -0.25 -12.53 -10.99
C ARG A 176 0.85 -12.65 -9.94
N PHE A 177 0.74 -11.94 -8.82
CA PHE A 177 1.70 -12.09 -7.73
C PHE A 177 1.61 -13.47 -7.06
N GLU A 178 0.40 -14.01 -6.90
CA GLU A 178 0.19 -15.35 -6.31
C GLU A 178 0.78 -16.50 -7.14
N LEU A 179 0.85 -16.34 -8.47
CA LEU A 179 1.35 -17.37 -9.40
C LEU A 179 2.81 -17.17 -9.81
N GLU A 180 3.41 -16.02 -9.52
CA GLU A 180 4.79 -15.72 -9.95
C GLU A 180 5.80 -16.40 -9.04
N GLU A 181 6.39 -17.50 -9.50
CA GLU A 181 7.43 -18.23 -8.76
C GLU A 181 8.86 -17.86 -9.17
N ILE A 182 9.06 -17.45 -10.43
CA ILE A 182 10.40 -17.32 -11.03
C ILE A 182 11.05 -15.99 -10.62
N LEU A 183 10.28 -14.91 -10.69
CA LEU A 183 10.75 -13.57 -10.36
C LEU A 183 10.67 -13.27 -8.87
N ASN A 184 9.85 -13.97 -8.09
CA ASN A 184 9.64 -13.67 -6.67
C ASN A 184 10.93 -13.85 -5.83
N LEU A 185 11.28 -12.84 -5.04
CA LEU A 185 12.43 -12.82 -4.13
C LEU A 185 12.11 -13.27 -2.70
N GLY A 186 10.88 -13.73 -2.47
CA GLY A 186 10.39 -14.20 -1.19
C GLY A 186 9.83 -13.08 -0.30
N VAL A 187 9.02 -13.52 0.66
CA VAL A 187 8.36 -12.64 1.64
C VAL A 187 9.35 -12.16 2.70
N LYS A 188 9.32 -10.86 3.01
CA LYS A 188 10.17 -10.21 4.01
C LYS A 188 9.36 -9.33 4.96
N GLY A 189 9.89 -9.14 6.16
CA GLY A 189 9.26 -8.36 7.23
C GLY A 189 9.26 -9.13 8.54
N ALA A 190 9.84 -8.55 9.60
CA ALA A 190 10.00 -9.25 10.89
C ALA A 190 8.70 -9.43 11.70
N ASN A 191 7.62 -8.76 11.28
CA ASN A 191 6.33 -8.73 11.97
C ASN A 191 5.21 -8.89 10.93
N PRO A 192 5.07 -10.06 10.28
CA PRO A 192 4.16 -10.26 9.14
C PRO A 192 2.68 -10.02 9.49
N GLU A 193 2.29 -10.12 10.76
CA GLU A 193 0.94 -9.76 11.22
C GLU A 193 0.66 -8.25 11.13
N VAL A 194 1.70 -7.41 11.14
CA VAL A 194 1.56 -5.96 10.95
C VAL A 194 1.91 -5.58 9.52
N PHE A 195 3.04 -6.07 9.03
CA PHE A 195 3.56 -5.71 7.72
C PHE A 195 4.51 -6.77 7.16
N PHE A 196 4.30 -7.12 5.90
CA PHE A 196 5.29 -7.78 5.07
C PHE A 196 5.27 -7.24 3.64
N TYR A 197 6.32 -7.57 2.89
CA TYR A 197 6.45 -7.23 1.49
C TYR A 197 7.18 -8.32 0.72
N GLU A 198 7.01 -8.33 -0.60
CA GLU A 198 7.73 -9.19 -1.53
C GLU A 198 8.11 -8.38 -2.77
N PHE A 199 9.37 -8.50 -3.18
CA PHE A 199 9.86 -7.94 -4.45
C PHE A 199 9.95 -9.03 -5.50
N HIS A 200 9.82 -8.63 -6.75
CA HIS A 200 10.25 -9.43 -7.89
C HIS A 200 11.64 -9.01 -8.37
N LYS A 201 12.36 -9.90 -9.04
CA LYS A 201 13.47 -9.55 -9.91
C LYS A 201 12.98 -8.65 -11.06
N PRO A 202 13.86 -7.86 -11.68
CA PRO A 202 13.53 -7.17 -12.92
C PRO A 202 13.03 -8.17 -13.97
N ASP A 203 11.90 -7.86 -14.61
CA ASP A 203 11.42 -8.64 -15.75
C ASP A 203 12.24 -8.34 -17.02
N ASN A 204 11.86 -8.94 -18.15
CA ASN A 204 12.55 -8.76 -19.44
C ASN A 204 12.54 -7.30 -19.96
N TYR A 205 11.74 -6.42 -19.37
CA TYR A 205 11.65 -4.99 -19.69
C TYR A 205 12.30 -4.11 -18.62
N GLY A 206 12.88 -4.74 -17.59
CA GLY A 206 13.50 -4.06 -16.45
C GLY A 206 12.51 -3.57 -15.40
N LEU A 207 11.25 -4.01 -15.45
CA LEU A 207 10.24 -3.63 -14.46
C LEU A 207 10.40 -4.46 -13.19
N ILE A 208 10.33 -3.81 -12.04
CA ILE A 208 10.41 -4.48 -10.73
C ILE A 208 9.05 -4.39 -10.04
N GLY A 209 8.46 -5.55 -9.74
CA GLY A 209 7.24 -5.67 -8.96
C GLY A 209 7.52 -5.58 -7.46
N LEU A 210 6.62 -4.95 -6.72
CA LEU A 210 6.56 -5.00 -5.26
C LEU A 210 5.12 -5.21 -4.82
N ARG A 211 4.90 -6.11 -3.87
CA ARG A 211 3.65 -6.18 -3.12
C ARG A 211 3.93 -5.87 -1.66
N THR A 212 3.05 -5.09 -1.05
CA THR A 212 3.06 -4.82 0.39
C THR A 212 1.72 -5.22 0.98
N VAL A 213 1.72 -5.78 2.19
CA VAL A 213 0.50 -6.15 2.91
C VAL A 213 0.57 -5.61 4.33
N PHE A 214 -0.44 -4.84 4.73
CA PHE A 214 -0.58 -4.32 6.09
C PHE A 214 -1.76 -4.97 6.80
N TYR A 215 -1.57 -5.37 8.06
CA TYR A 215 -2.58 -5.97 8.92
C TYR A 215 -3.37 -7.11 8.26
N GLY A 216 -2.71 -7.87 7.36
CA GLY A 216 -3.31 -8.98 6.62
C GLY A 216 -4.41 -8.63 5.61
N ALA A 217 -4.70 -7.34 5.38
CA ALA A 217 -5.84 -6.93 4.54
C ALA A 217 -5.53 -5.77 3.59
N ALA A 218 -4.65 -4.86 3.98
CA ALA A 218 -4.31 -3.71 3.15
C ALA A 218 -3.20 -4.10 2.17
N GLU A 219 -3.59 -4.66 1.02
CA GLU A 219 -2.66 -5.01 -0.05
C GLU A 219 -2.47 -3.85 -1.03
N ALA A 220 -1.21 -3.61 -1.43
CA ALA A 220 -0.86 -2.68 -2.49
C ALA A 220 0.23 -3.28 -3.39
N TYR A 221 0.09 -3.04 -4.69
CA TYR A 221 0.95 -3.53 -5.75
C TYR A 221 1.63 -2.35 -6.44
N PHE A 222 2.95 -2.43 -6.59
CA PHE A 222 3.76 -1.39 -7.19
C PHE A 222 4.54 -1.95 -8.38
N SER A 223 4.74 -1.08 -9.38
CA SER A 223 5.67 -1.31 -10.47
C SER A 223 6.68 -0.17 -10.48
N PHE A 224 7.95 -0.54 -10.35
CA PHE A 224 9.09 0.37 -10.52
C PHE A 224 9.56 0.30 -11.96
N ILE A 225 9.45 1.43 -12.65
CA ILE A 225 9.83 1.62 -14.04
C ILE A 225 11.08 2.51 -14.03
N ASP A 226 12.27 1.91 -14.19
CA ASP A 226 13.54 2.64 -14.20
C ASP A 226 13.54 3.65 -15.35
N GLU A 227 14.25 4.77 -15.23
CA GLU A 227 14.33 5.78 -16.29
C GLU A 227 14.89 5.23 -17.61
N ASN A 228 15.65 4.14 -17.53
CA ASN A 228 16.22 3.44 -18.68
C ASN A 228 15.37 2.23 -19.12
N SER A 229 14.25 1.95 -18.46
CA SER A 229 13.33 0.88 -18.85
C SER A 229 12.73 1.18 -20.22
N LYS A 230 12.66 0.16 -21.06
CA LYS A 230 11.92 0.25 -22.33
C LYS A 230 10.46 0.03 -22.03
N GLU A 231 9.58 0.86 -22.60
CA GLU A 231 8.14 0.60 -22.51
C GLU A 231 7.87 -0.79 -23.09
N PRO A 232 7.32 -1.73 -22.31
CA PRO A 232 7.02 -3.06 -22.81
C PRO A 232 5.95 -2.94 -23.89
N PHE A 233 6.24 -3.40 -25.10
CA PHE A 233 5.15 -3.67 -26.05
C PHE A 233 4.43 -4.93 -25.59
N ASN A 234 3.32 -4.75 -24.88
CA ASN A 234 2.40 -5.82 -24.56
C ASN A 234 1.11 -5.61 -25.37
N LEU A 235 0.88 -6.48 -26.34
CA LEU A 235 -0.28 -6.37 -27.24
C LEU A 235 -1.60 -6.31 -26.44
N GLY A 236 -1.76 -7.17 -25.42
CA GLY A 236 -2.94 -7.16 -24.56
C GLY A 236 -3.15 -5.82 -23.86
N MET A 237 -2.10 -5.25 -23.28
CA MET A 237 -2.18 -3.92 -22.65
C MET A 237 -2.48 -2.82 -23.68
N LYS A 238 -1.92 -2.88 -24.89
CA LYS A 238 -2.20 -1.91 -25.95
C LYS A 238 -3.63 -2.01 -26.48
N LEU A 239 -4.19 -3.21 -26.56
CA LEU A 239 -5.60 -3.42 -26.88
C LEU A 239 -6.50 -2.85 -25.77
N ILE A 240 -6.14 -3.07 -24.51
CA ILE A 240 -6.85 -2.50 -23.36
C ILE A 240 -6.80 -0.96 -23.39
N GLU A 241 -5.61 -0.38 -23.57
CA GLU A 241 -5.41 1.07 -23.69
C GLU A 241 -6.19 1.67 -24.88
N GLY A 242 -6.30 0.93 -25.98
CA GLY A 242 -7.07 1.29 -27.17
C GLY A 242 -8.58 1.09 -27.05
N GLY A 243 -9.10 0.69 -25.89
CA GLY A 243 -10.54 0.47 -25.68
C GLY A 243 -11.09 -0.82 -26.29
N THR A 244 -10.22 -1.74 -26.73
CA THR A 244 -10.64 -3.02 -27.30
C THR A 244 -11.03 -3.99 -26.18
N HIS A 245 -12.21 -4.62 -26.30
CA HIS A 245 -12.62 -5.70 -25.40
C HIS A 245 -11.57 -6.80 -25.40
N THR A 246 -11.01 -7.07 -24.22
CA THR A 246 -9.83 -7.94 -24.07
C THR A 246 -10.02 -8.85 -22.88
N ILE A 247 -9.85 -10.15 -23.09
CA ILE A 247 -9.84 -11.16 -22.03
C ILE A 247 -8.41 -11.66 -21.87
N ILE A 248 -7.85 -11.51 -20.68
CA ILE A 248 -6.55 -12.07 -20.31
C ILE A 248 -6.80 -13.30 -19.44
N GLN A 249 -6.33 -14.46 -19.91
CA GLN A 249 -6.33 -15.68 -19.11
C GLN A 249 -5.04 -15.76 -18.29
N LEU A 250 -5.17 -16.05 -17.00
CA LEU A 250 -4.05 -16.24 -16.09
C LEU A 250 -4.33 -17.42 -15.16
N GLY A 251 -3.66 -18.55 -15.42
CA GLY A 251 -4.04 -19.82 -14.82
C GLY A 251 -5.43 -20.24 -15.28
N GLU A 252 -6.30 -20.57 -14.32
CA GLU A 252 -7.69 -20.96 -14.56
C GLU A 252 -8.68 -19.78 -14.54
N GLU A 253 -8.19 -18.56 -14.30
CA GLU A 253 -9.03 -17.36 -14.18
C GLU A 253 -8.98 -16.48 -15.42
N GLU A 254 -10.11 -15.85 -15.73
CA GLU A 254 -10.26 -14.89 -16.82
C GLU A 254 -10.44 -13.47 -16.28
N PHE A 255 -9.69 -12.54 -16.86
CA PHE A 255 -9.71 -11.13 -16.51
C PHE A 255 -10.17 -10.31 -17.72
N GLU A 256 -11.40 -9.83 -17.63
CA GLU A 256 -12.07 -9.12 -18.73
C GLU A 256 -11.96 -7.59 -18.57
N PHE A 257 -11.48 -6.94 -19.63
CA PHE A 257 -11.27 -5.50 -19.75
C PHE A 257 -12.06 -4.93 -20.92
N ASN A 258 -12.40 -3.63 -20.83
CA ASN A 258 -13.24 -2.92 -21.80
C ASN A 258 -14.53 -3.69 -22.11
N LYS A 259 -15.23 -4.08 -21.04
CA LYS A 259 -16.48 -4.84 -21.14
C LYS A 259 -17.44 -4.12 -22.06
N ILE A 260 -18.02 -4.88 -22.98
CA ILE A 260 -19.10 -4.37 -23.82
C ILE A 260 -20.33 -4.33 -22.90
N CYS A 261 -20.67 -3.13 -22.43
CA CYS A 261 -21.97 -2.93 -21.80
C CYS A 261 -23.03 -3.20 -22.87
N ASP A 262 -23.72 -4.33 -22.75
CA ASP A 262 -25.04 -4.49 -23.34
C ASP A 262 -25.90 -3.36 -22.75
N ASN A 263 -26.12 -2.28 -23.49
CA ASN A 263 -27.19 -1.35 -23.21
C ASN A 263 -28.51 -2.10 -23.41
N LYS A 264 -28.90 -2.89 -22.41
CA LYS A 264 -30.24 -3.44 -22.28
C LYS A 264 -31.02 -2.58 -21.28
N LYS A 265 -31.75 -1.65 -21.91
CA LYS A 265 -32.89 -0.85 -21.45
C LYS A 265 -32.59 0.42 -20.66
#